data_AF-A0A1N6HX09-F1
#
_entry.id   AF-A0A1N6HX09-F1
#
_cell.length_a   1.000
_cell.length_b   1.000
_cell.length_c   1.000
_cell.angle_alpha   90.00
_cell.angle_beta   90.00
_cell.angle_gamma   90.00
#
_symmetry.space_group_name_H-M   'P 1'
#
loop_
_entity.id
_entity.type
_entity.pdbx_description
1 polymer ?
#
loop_
_entity_poly.entity_id
_entity_poly.type
_entity_poly.pdbx_seq_one_letter_code
_entity_poly.pdbx_strand_id
1 'polypeptide(L)'
;MIQKRQKPVAHIRTSPAAVQALSAPLVQTRTGGQILYVDQRLQGPTPPGTRRCRANLIESAHVAAASASRALVDIAADSRDAFIRLLTDYPGTAADYQLCLLTVSRDEECQLAAFNMANAVVGAGMSPGQVRFIHVAGPFDPAKTAYPLVAKFYEEHGVQEEGSAPAVLHETELLLRIQRDGERLGDWLHGKTDFQALLDEARREGAGEGALSQLMHKVMLQRKFAIVRDRVAQVLDSLGLTSISPAEWLEEAAGFASPPPAGA
;
A
#
# COMPACT_ATOMS: atom_id res chain seq x y z
N MET A 1 -26.28 5.99 10.05
CA MET A 1 -25.86 5.43 8.74
C MET A 1 -25.15 4.11 9.00
N ILE A 2 -25.55 3.03 8.35
CA ILE A 2 -24.83 1.75 8.43
C ILE A 2 -23.65 1.85 7.47
N GLN A 3 -22.43 2.01 7.98
CA GLN A 3 -21.21 1.97 7.17
C GLN A 3 -21.13 0.57 6.54
N LYS A 4 -21.11 0.49 5.21
CA LYS A 4 -20.89 -0.80 4.52
C LYS A 4 -19.49 -1.29 4.86
N ARG A 5 -19.40 -2.45 5.52
CA ARG A 5 -18.11 -3.13 5.73
C ARG A 5 -17.51 -3.47 4.38
N GLN A 6 -16.24 -3.12 4.18
CA GLN A 6 -15.46 -3.51 3.01
C GLN A 6 -14.61 -4.71 3.37
N LYS A 7 -14.50 -5.66 2.44
CA LYS A 7 -13.59 -6.80 2.60
C LYS A 7 -12.14 -6.29 2.70
N PRO A 8 -11.31 -6.86 3.58
CA PRO A 8 -9.90 -6.48 3.67
C PRO A 8 -9.17 -6.69 2.34
N VAL A 9 -8.13 -5.90 2.13
CA VAL A 9 -7.17 -6.12 1.04
C VAL A 9 -5.93 -6.79 1.61
N ALA A 10 -5.39 -7.79 0.92
CA ALA A 10 -4.06 -8.32 1.21
C ALA A 10 -3.05 -7.65 0.28
N HIS A 11 -1.93 -7.20 0.83
CA HIS A 11 -0.78 -6.75 0.06
C HIS A 11 0.42 -7.61 0.42
N ILE A 12 1.15 -8.11 -0.58
CA ILE A 12 2.24 -9.04 -0.39
C ILE A 12 3.48 -8.51 -1.10
N ARG A 13 4.54 -8.33 -0.31
CA ARG A 13 5.85 -7.95 -0.82
C ARG A 13 6.58 -9.18 -1.31
N THR A 14 7.10 -9.11 -2.53
CA THR A 14 7.84 -10.19 -3.19
C THR A 14 9.34 -10.08 -2.95
N SER A 15 9.82 -8.91 -2.53
CA SER A 15 11.20 -8.67 -2.11
C SER A 15 11.26 -7.71 -0.89
N PRO A 16 12.38 -7.68 -0.15
CA PRO A 16 12.56 -6.77 0.99
C PRO A 16 12.90 -5.33 0.57
N ALA A 17 12.90 -5.01 -0.73
CA ALA A 17 13.30 -3.71 -1.22
C ALA A 17 12.37 -2.60 -0.69
N ALA A 18 12.96 -1.48 -0.26
CA ALA A 18 12.23 -0.36 0.33
C ALA A 18 11.12 0.18 -0.59
N VAL A 19 11.34 0.12 -1.90
CA VAL A 19 10.34 0.52 -2.90
C VAL A 19 9.03 -0.26 -2.79
N GLN A 20 9.07 -1.55 -2.41
CA GLN A 20 7.85 -2.33 -2.23
C GLN A 20 7.07 -1.97 -0.97
N ALA A 21 7.76 -1.41 0.03
CA ALA A 21 7.13 -0.92 1.25
C ALA A 21 6.27 0.33 1.02
N LEU A 22 6.40 1.00 -0.14
CA LEU A 22 5.55 2.12 -0.53
C LEU A 22 4.13 1.71 -0.88
N SER A 23 3.96 0.52 -1.46
CA SER A 23 2.70 0.09 -2.06
C SER A 23 1.57 0.01 -1.03
N ALA A 24 1.83 -0.53 0.16
CA ALA A 24 0.78 -0.64 1.18
C ALA A 24 0.28 0.75 1.66
N PRO A 25 1.14 1.70 2.05
CA PRO A 25 0.71 3.06 2.36
C PRO A 25 0.01 3.78 1.20
N LEU A 26 0.37 3.51 -0.05
CA LEU A 26 -0.33 4.04 -1.23
C LEU A 26 -1.73 3.44 -1.38
N VAL A 27 -1.86 2.13 -1.27
CA VAL A 27 -3.14 1.41 -1.31
C VAL A 27 -4.06 1.90 -0.19
N GLN A 28 -3.52 2.08 1.02
CA GLN A 28 -4.26 2.62 2.17
C GLN A 28 -4.90 3.98 1.86
N THR A 29 -4.26 4.82 1.02
CA THR A 29 -4.84 6.12 0.66
C THR A 29 -6.15 6.00 -0.13
N ARG A 30 -6.36 4.87 -0.81
CA ARG A 30 -7.63 4.57 -1.51
C ARG A 30 -8.57 3.76 -0.67
N THR A 31 -8.09 2.72 0.01
CA THR A 31 -8.97 1.81 0.76
C THR A 31 -9.37 2.34 2.13
N GLY A 32 -8.62 3.31 2.65
CA GLY A 32 -8.67 3.66 4.06
C GLY A 32 -8.22 2.50 4.95
N GLY A 33 -8.61 2.58 6.22
CA GLY A 33 -8.42 1.55 7.22
C GLY A 33 -7.00 1.50 7.80
N GLN A 34 -6.85 0.66 8.82
CA GLN A 34 -5.56 0.40 9.45
C GLN A 34 -4.75 -0.57 8.59
N ILE A 35 -3.43 -0.34 8.49
CA ILE A 35 -2.50 -1.33 7.95
C ILE A 35 -2.12 -2.29 9.07
N LEU A 36 -2.36 -3.58 8.88
CA LEU A 36 -1.86 -4.66 9.73
C LEU A 36 -0.61 -5.23 9.06
N TYR A 37 0.56 -4.80 9.51
CA TYR A 37 1.83 -5.22 8.93
C TYR A 37 2.36 -6.48 9.61
N VAL A 38 2.59 -7.51 8.80
CA VAL A 38 3.04 -8.84 9.25
C VAL A 38 4.48 -9.05 8.82
N ASP A 39 5.39 -9.20 9.78
CA ASP A 39 6.80 -9.52 9.54
C ASP A 39 7.32 -10.62 10.49
N GLN A 40 8.48 -11.22 10.16
CA GLN A 40 9.13 -12.18 11.07
C GLN A 40 9.90 -11.48 12.20
N ARG A 41 10.49 -10.32 11.89
CA ARG A 41 11.59 -9.76 12.68
C ARG A 41 11.17 -8.69 13.70
N LEU A 42 9.98 -8.09 13.58
CA LEU A 42 9.56 -6.89 14.32
C LEU A 42 10.62 -5.77 14.31
N GLN A 43 11.36 -5.61 13.21
CA GLN A 43 12.47 -4.66 13.12
C GLN A 43 12.20 -3.53 12.12
N GLY A 44 12.66 -2.33 12.47
CA GLY A 44 12.57 -1.14 11.62
C GLY A 44 11.36 -0.26 11.91
N PRO A 45 11.34 0.95 11.32
CA PRO A 45 10.28 1.92 11.55
C PRO A 45 8.94 1.36 11.08
N THR A 46 7.90 1.56 11.89
CA THR A 46 6.52 1.24 11.52
C THR A 46 5.88 2.50 10.96
N PRO A 47 5.37 2.49 9.71
CA PRO A 47 4.70 3.64 9.15
C PRO A 47 3.55 4.10 10.07
N PRO A 48 3.29 5.42 10.18
CA PRO A 48 2.15 5.92 10.93
C PRO A 48 0.84 5.25 10.51
N GLY A 49 -0.04 4.92 11.46
CA GLY A 49 -1.30 4.23 11.15
C GLY A 49 -1.17 2.74 10.83
N THR A 50 0.00 2.15 11.10
CA THR A 50 0.24 0.71 10.94
C THR A 50 0.33 0.02 12.30
N ARG A 51 -0.39 -1.08 12.49
CA ARG A 51 -0.19 -2.02 13.60
C ARG A 51 0.65 -3.19 13.12
N ARG A 52 1.78 -3.41 13.77
CA ARG A 52 2.69 -4.51 13.43
C ARG A 52 2.39 -5.75 14.26
N CYS A 53 2.45 -6.93 13.65
CA CYS A 53 2.38 -8.22 14.31
C CYS A 53 3.37 -9.22 13.71
N ARG A 54 3.71 -10.25 14.48
CA ARG A 54 4.59 -11.33 14.01
C ARG A 54 3.86 -12.26 13.04
N ALA A 55 4.61 -12.91 12.16
CA ALA A 55 4.09 -13.90 11.22
C ALA A 55 3.30 -15.05 11.89
N ASN A 56 3.70 -15.50 13.08
CA ASN A 56 2.96 -16.52 13.83
C ASN A 56 1.62 -16.04 14.41
N LEU A 57 1.29 -14.76 14.26
CA LEU A 57 0.03 -14.14 14.65
C LEU A 57 -0.81 -13.72 13.42
N ILE A 58 -0.54 -14.29 12.24
CA ILE A 58 -1.25 -13.99 11.00
C ILE A 58 -2.76 -14.23 11.11
N GLU A 59 -3.19 -15.25 11.86
CA GLU A 59 -4.61 -15.50 12.15
C GLU A 59 -5.25 -14.33 12.90
N SER A 60 -4.60 -13.85 13.96
CA SER A 60 -5.06 -12.68 14.72
C SER A 60 -5.12 -11.42 13.85
N ALA A 61 -4.16 -11.26 12.93
CA ALA A 61 -4.16 -10.17 11.97
C ALA A 61 -5.36 -10.28 11.01
N HIS A 62 -5.64 -11.47 10.49
CA HIS A 62 -6.79 -11.72 9.62
C HIS A 62 -8.11 -11.46 10.36
N VAL A 63 -8.29 -11.97 11.58
CA VAL A 63 -9.50 -11.74 12.38
C VAL A 63 -9.71 -10.24 12.64
N ALA A 64 -8.64 -9.52 12.98
CA ALA A 64 -8.70 -8.07 13.15
C ALA A 64 -9.09 -7.37 11.83
N ALA A 65 -8.54 -7.80 10.70
CA ALA A 65 -8.86 -7.24 9.38
C ALA A 65 -10.32 -7.48 8.99
N ALA A 66 -10.81 -8.71 9.16
CA ALA A 66 -12.19 -9.11 8.84
C ALA A 66 -13.22 -8.46 9.77
N SER A 67 -12.82 -8.11 11.00
CA SER A 67 -13.68 -7.44 11.97
C SER A 67 -13.74 -5.92 11.78
N ALA A 68 -12.74 -5.33 11.13
CA ALA A 68 -12.68 -3.89 10.87
C ALA A 68 -13.65 -3.46 9.76
N SER A 69 -14.06 -2.19 9.75
CA SER A 69 -14.83 -1.63 8.63
C SER A 69 -14.02 -1.62 7.32
N ARG A 70 -12.71 -1.35 7.44
CA ARG A 70 -11.70 -1.28 6.38
C ARG A 70 -10.34 -1.69 6.97
N ALA A 71 -9.60 -2.53 6.28
CA ALA A 71 -8.25 -2.93 6.68
C ALA A 71 -7.41 -3.39 5.50
N LEU A 72 -6.10 -3.17 5.62
CA LEU A 72 -5.09 -3.70 4.70
C LEU A 72 -4.16 -4.63 5.49
N VAL A 73 -4.01 -5.88 5.07
CA VAL A 73 -3.02 -6.80 5.63
C VAL A 73 -1.78 -6.74 4.74
N ASP A 74 -0.71 -6.13 5.23
CA ASP A 74 0.55 -5.97 4.49
C ASP A 74 1.56 -7.02 4.96
N ILE A 75 1.96 -7.92 4.07
CA ILE A 75 2.77 -9.10 4.36
C ILE A 75 4.19 -8.87 3.84
N ALA A 76 5.15 -8.91 4.75
CA ALA A 76 6.57 -8.83 4.42
C ALA A 76 7.02 -10.05 3.59
N ALA A 77 8.09 -9.86 2.81
CA ALA A 77 8.63 -10.92 1.94
C ALA A 77 9.10 -12.17 2.71
N ASP A 78 9.45 -12.04 3.99
CA ASP A 78 9.85 -13.17 4.86
C ASP A 78 8.65 -13.85 5.57
N SER A 79 7.44 -13.36 5.35
CA SER A 79 6.21 -13.81 6.03
C SER A 79 5.16 -14.35 5.06
N ARG A 80 5.50 -14.48 3.77
CA ARG A 80 4.63 -15.02 2.71
C ARG A 80 4.08 -16.41 3.03
N ASP A 81 4.94 -17.31 3.50
CA ASP A 81 4.55 -18.69 3.83
C ASP A 81 3.50 -18.75 4.93
N ALA A 82 3.55 -17.84 5.91
CA ALA A 82 2.55 -17.77 6.96
C ALA A 82 1.17 -17.39 6.42
N PHE A 83 1.12 -16.50 5.42
CA PHE A 83 -0.12 -16.15 4.75
C PHE A 83 -0.66 -17.29 3.89
N ILE A 84 0.20 -17.99 3.13
CA ILE A 84 -0.24 -19.19 2.38
C ILE A 84 -0.80 -20.24 3.33
N ARG A 85 -0.11 -20.52 4.45
CA ARG A 85 -0.60 -21.46 5.47
C ARG A 85 -1.96 -21.07 6.03
N LEU A 86 -2.16 -19.79 6.35
CA LEU A 86 -3.48 -19.29 6.76
C LEU A 86 -4.57 -19.66 5.74
N LEU A 87 -4.32 -19.41 4.45
CA LEU A 87 -5.31 -19.69 3.41
C LEU A 87 -5.55 -21.20 3.22
N THR A 88 -4.51 -22.04 3.35
CA THR A 88 -4.62 -23.49 3.17
C THR A 88 -5.24 -24.19 4.39
N ASP A 89 -4.90 -23.75 5.60
CA ASP A 89 -5.31 -24.40 6.85
C ASP A 89 -6.79 -24.08 7.17
N TYR A 90 -7.30 -22.95 6.67
CA TYR A 90 -8.68 -22.50 6.87
C TYR A 90 -9.39 -22.25 5.53
N PRO A 91 -9.96 -23.30 4.89
CA PRO A 91 -10.68 -23.16 3.63
C PRO A 91 -11.79 -22.11 3.70
N GLY A 92 -11.87 -21.25 2.68
CA GLY A 92 -12.82 -20.13 2.61
C GLY A 92 -12.22 -18.78 2.99
N THR A 93 -11.11 -18.75 3.74
CA THR A 93 -10.43 -17.50 4.16
C THR A 93 -10.03 -16.61 2.98
N ALA A 94 -9.68 -17.19 1.82
CA ALA A 94 -9.34 -16.43 0.63
C ALA A 94 -10.51 -15.57 0.11
N ALA A 95 -11.76 -16.02 0.31
CA ALA A 95 -12.95 -15.30 -0.11
C ALA A 95 -13.26 -14.08 0.77
N ASP A 96 -12.65 -13.97 1.96
CA ASP A 96 -12.81 -12.83 2.84
C ASP A 96 -12.04 -11.60 2.35
N TYR A 97 -11.03 -11.80 1.50
CA TYR A 97 -10.28 -10.69 0.91
C TYR A 97 -10.96 -10.14 -0.35
N GLN A 98 -10.93 -8.82 -0.53
CA GLN A 98 -11.37 -8.19 -1.77
C GLN A 98 -10.39 -8.52 -2.89
N LEU A 99 -9.10 -8.23 -2.65
CA LEU A 99 -7.99 -8.39 -3.59
C LEU A 99 -6.74 -8.84 -2.84
N CYS A 100 -5.85 -9.51 -3.58
CA CYS A 100 -4.46 -9.75 -3.21
C CYS A 100 -3.54 -8.99 -4.16
N LEU A 101 -2.88 -7.97 -3.64
CA LEU A 101 -1.97 -7.11 -4.38
C LEU A 101 -0.53 -7.60 -4.19
N LEU A 102 0.14 -7.96 -5.28
CA LEU A 102 1.54 -8.37 -5.30
C LEU A 102 2.39 -7.23 -5.83
N THR A 103 3.29 -6.69 -5.03
CA THR A 103 4.25 -5.71 -5.58
C THR A 103 5.38 -6.44 -6.29
N VAL A 104 5.74 -5.99 -7.49
CA VAL A 104 6.74 -6.64 -8.34
C VAL A 104 7.66 -5.61 -9.02
N SER A 105 8.96 -5.84 -8.97
CA SER A 105 9.96 -5.08 -9.74
C SER A 105 10.37 -5.85 -10.99
N ARG A 106 11.13 -5.20 -11.89
CA ARG A 106 11.64 -5.85 -13.11
C ARG A 106 12.65 -6.96 -12.88
N ASP A 107 13.29 -6.96 -11.72
CA ASP A 107 14.22 -8.01 -11.31
C ASP A 107 13.60 -9.41 -11.45
N GLU A 108 14.35 -10.34 -12.04
CA GLU A 108 13.87 -11.68 -12.39
C GLU A 108 13.49 -12.48 -11.14
N GLU A 109 14.32 -12.40 -10.08
CA GLU A 109 14.04 -13.08 -8.81
C GLU A 109 12.73 -12.55 -8.20
N CYS A 110 12.54 -11.23 -8.22
CA CYS A 110 11.31 -10.58 -7.78
C CYS A 110 10.09 -11.00 -8.60
N GLN A 111 10.21 -11.09 -9.93
CA GLN A 111 9.12 -11.55 -10.80
C GLN A 111 8.77 -13.02 -10.56
N LEU A 112 9.78 -13.89 -10.39
CA LEU A 112 9.59 -15.29 -10.08
C LEU A 112 8.91 -15.47 -8.72
N ALA A 113 9.35 -14.71 -7.72
CA ALA A 113 8.71 -14.64 -6.41
C ALA A 113 7.25 -14.20 -6.50
N ALA A 114 6.94 -13.18 -7.32
CA ALA A 114 5.58 -12.71 -7.56
C ALA A 114 4.71 -13.78 -8.23
N PHE A 115 5.21 -14.41 -9.28
CA PHE A 115 4.52 -15.47 -10.03
C PHE A 115 4.22 -16.69 -9.16
N ASN A 116 5.22 -17.17 -8.40
CA ASN A 116 5.05 -18.31 -7.50
C ASN A 116 4.04 -17.98 -6.40
N MET A 117 4.09 -16.77 -5.85
CA MET A 117 3.15 -16.34 -4.82
C MET A 117 1.73 -16.20 -5.36
N ALA A 118 1.56 -15.65 -6.57
CA ALA A 118 0.27 -15.54 -7.25
C ALA A 118 -0.38 -16.93 -7.45
N ASN A 119 0.41 -17.89 -7.95
CA ASN A 119 -0.07 -19.26 -8.11
C ASN A 119 -0.36 -19.94 -6.76
N ALA A 120 0.43 -19.66 -5.72
CA ALA A 120 0.20 -20.21 -4.39
C ALA A 120 -1.10 -19.70 -3.76
N VAL A 121 -1.41 -18.39 -3.85
CA VAL A 121 -2.68 -17.86 -3.32
C VAL A 121 -3.88 -18.37 -4.12
N VAL A 122 -3.75 -18.54 -5.44
CA VAL A 122 -4.79 -19.17 -6.28
C VAL A 122 -5.00 -20.63 -5.88
N GLY A 123 -3.91 -21.39 -5.73
CA GLY A 123 -3.95 -22.78 -5.28
C GLY A 123 -4.54 -22.94 -3.86
N ALA A 124 -4.41 -21.92 -3.02
CA ALA A 124 -5.03 -21.86 -1.69
C ALA A 124 -6.50 -21.39 -1.69
N GLY A 125 -7.11 -21.24 -2.88
CA GLY A 125 -8.55 -20.98 -3.03
C GLY A 125 -8.94 -19.54 -3.36
N MET A 126 -7.97 -18.65 -3.64
CA MET A 126 -8.27 -17.31 -4.15
C MET A 126 -8.63 -17.37 -5.63
N SER A 127 -9.62 -16.59 -6.09
CA SER A 127 -9.89 -16.48 -7.52
C SER A 127 -8.71 -15.78 -8.21
N PRO A 128 -8.26 -16.23 -9.40
CA PRO A 128 -7.24 -15.52 -10.17
C PRO A 128 -7.64 -14.06 -10.44
N GLY A 129 -8.94 -13.81 -10.60
CA GLY A 129 -9.51 -12.47 -10.75
C GLY A 129 -9.39 -11.59 -9.51
N GLN A 130 -8.96 -12.08 -8.34
CA GLN A 130 -8.68 -11.27 -7.16
C GLN A 130 -7.19 -10.91 -7.02
N VAL A 131 -6.31 -11.52 -7.81
CA VAL A 131 -4.87 -11.25 -7.76
C VAL A 131 -4.51 -10.12 -8.71
N ARG A 132 -3.80 -9.10 -8.22
CA ARG A 132 -3.34 -7.95 -9.02
C ARG A 132 -1.88 -7.67 -8.72
N PHE A 133 -1.19 -7.04 -9.67
CA PHE A 133 0.22 -6.69 -9.53
C PHE A 133 0.39 -5.18 -9.49
N ILE A 134 1.22 -4.70 -8.56
CA ILE A 134 1.71 -3.33 -8.53
C ILE A 134 3.15 -3.36 -9.03
N HIS A 135 3.36 -2.79 -10.20
CA HIS A 135 4.69 -2.73 -10.80
C HIS A 135 5.45 -1.55 -10.21
N VAL A 136 6.63 -1.81 -9.66
CA VAL A 136 7.49 -0.76 -9.10
C VAL A 136 8.80 -0.66 -9.86
N ALA A 137 9.35 0.55 -9.92
CA ALA A 137 10.63 0.84 -10.57
C ALA A 137 10.71 0.38 -12.05
N GLY A 138 9.56 0.38 -12.73
CA GLY A 138 9.43 0.10 -14.16
C GLY A 138 9.73 1.31 -15.05
N PRO A 139 10.14 1.12 -16.32
CA PRO A 139 10.28 2.20 -17.29
C PRO A 139 8.91 2.83 -17.59
N PHE A 140 8.87 4.12 -17.96
CA PHE A 140 7.64 4.87 -18.28
C PHE A 140 6.78 4.24 -19.39
N ASP A 141 7.39 3.41 -20.24
CA ASP A 141 6.70 2.58 -21.22
C ASP A 141 6.85 1.11 -20.80
N PRO A 142 5.93 0.58 -19.95
CA PRO A 142 5.96 -0.81 -19.53
C PRO A 142 5.45 -1.67 -20.69
N ALA A 143 6.31 -1.91 -21.68
CA ALA A 143 6.06 -2.97 -22.65
C ALA A 143 5.84 -4.29 -21.88
N LYS A 144 4.94 -5.16 -22.37
CA LYS A 144 4.72 -6.52 -21.82
C LYS A 144 6.02 -7.30 -21.60
N THR A 145 7.08 -6.95 -22.34
CA THR A 145 8.43 -7.49 -22.22
C THR A 145 9.13 -7.17 -20.90
N ALA A 146 8.73 -6.14 -20.17
CA ALA A 146 9.35 -5.76 -18.90
C ALA A 146 8.91 -6.67 -17.73
N TYR A 147 7.74 -7.30 -17.82
CA TYR A 147 7.17 -8.15 -16.78
C TYR A 147 6.60 -9.48 -17.34
N PRO A 148 7.42 -10.30 -18.02
CA PRO A 148 6.94 -11.49 -18.72
C PRO A 148 6.25 -12.51 -17.81
N LEU A 149 6.67 -12.66 -16.55
CA LEU A 149 6.04 -13.62 -15.63
C LEU A 149 4.68 -13.13 -15.13
N VAL A 150 4.47 -11.81 -15.04
CA VAL A 150 3.14 -11.26 -14.71
C VAL A 150 2.19 -11.48 -15.89
N ALA A 151 2.65 -11.21 -17.12
CA ALA A 151 1.86 -11.46 -18.32
C ALA A 151 1.50 -12.96 -18.45
N LYS A 152 2.45 -13.84 -18.17
CA LYS A 152 2.26 -15.29 -18.15
C LYS A 152 1.18 -15.72 -17.14
N PHE A 153 1.18 -15.17 -15.93
CA PHE A 153 0.13 -15.48 -14.93
C PHE A 153 -1.28 -15.15 -15.45
N TYR A 154 -1.46 -13.97 -16.05
CA TYR A 154 -2.76 -13.57 -16.58
C TYR A 154 -3.20 -14.45 -17.75
N GLU A 155 -2.26 -14.81 -18.64
CA GLU A 155 -2.50 -15.72 -19.75
C GLU A 155 -2.90 -17.13 -19.28
N GLU A 156 -2.15 -17.72 -18.35
CA GLU A 156 -2.39 -19.08 -17.83
C GLU A 156 -3.74 -19.23 -17.14
N HIS A 157 -4.23 -18.18 -16.48
CA HIS A 157 -5.50 -18.20 -15.75
C HIS A 157 -6.67 -17.57 -16.53
N GLY A 158 -6.45 -17.17 -17.78
CA GLY A 158 -7.50 -16.60 -18.64
C GLY A 158 -8.16 -15.35 -18.08
N VAL A 159 -7.46 -14.61 -17.22
CA VAL A 159 -7.95 -13.37 -16.61
C VAL A 159 -7.34 -12.17 -17.30
N GLN A 160 -8.17 -11.16 -17.56
CA GLN A 160 -7.64 -9.88 -18.03
C GLN A 160 -7.09 -9.10 -16.86
N GLU A 161 -6.00 -8.39 -17.10
CA GLU A 161 -5.58 -7.32 -16.21
C GLU A 161 -6.71 -6.28 -16.20
N GLU A 162 -7.39 -6.13 -15.06
CA GLU A 162 -8.44 -5.11 -14.93
C GLU A 162 -7.82 -3.71 -14.99
N GLY A 163 -8.42 -2.83 -15.80
CA GLY A 163 -7.89 -1.50 -16.09
C GLY A 163 -7.31 -1.40 -17.51
N SER A 164 -7.31 -0.19 -18.08
CA SER A 164 -6.79 0.04 -19.43
C SER A 164 -5.25 0.05 -19.50
N ALA A 165 -4.56 0.06 -18.35
CA ALA A 165 -3.11 0.17 -18.25
C ALA A 165 -2.57 -0.54 -16.99
N PRO A 166 -1.37 -1.15 -17.06
CA PRO A 166 -0.72 -1.75 -15.90
C PRO A 166 -0.51 -0.73 -14.77
N ALA A 167 -0.66 -1.18 -13.53
CA ALA A 167 -0.47 -0.35 -12.34
C ALA A 167 1.04 -0.11 -12.06
N VAL A 168 1.66 0.83 -12.77
CA VAL A 168 3.12 1.10 -12.66
C VAL A 168 3.43 2.37 -11.88
N LEU A 169 4.17 2.21 -10.78
CA LEU A 169 4.70 3.29 -9.97
C LEU A 169 6.13 3.66 -10.43
N HIS A 170 6.26 4.81 -11.09
CA HIS A 170 7.56 5.33 -11.55
C HIS A 170 8.21 6.25 -10.53
N GLU A 171 7.41 6.99 -9.76
CA GLU A 171 7.84 8.09 -8.90
C GLU A 171 8.31 7.65 -7.51
N THR A 172 8.93 6.48 -7.45
CA THR A 172 9.25 5.78 -6.19
C THR A 172 10.19 6.55 -5.29
N GLU A 173 11.19 7.25 -5.84
CA GLU A 173 12.12 8.06 -5.04
C GLU A 173 11.45 9.26 -4.37
N LEU A 174 10.50 9.89 -5.06
CA LEU A 174 9.74 11.01 -4.50
C LEU A 174 8.87 10.54 -3.34
N LEU A 175 8.17 9.40 -3.51
CA LEU A 175 7.30 8.81 -2.49
C LEU A 175 8.10 8.31 -1.29
N LEU A 176 9.26 7.67 -1.52
CA LEU A 176 10.20 7.28 -0.46
C LEU A 176 10.67 8.50 0.32
N ARG A 177 10.96 9.62 -0.35
CA ARG A 177 11.37 10.85 0.32
C ARG A 177 10.26 11.39 1.22
N ILE A 178 9.01 11.46 0.74
CA ILE A 178 7.86 11.91 1.55
C ILE A 178 7.75 11.06 2.83
N GLN A 179 7.85 9.73 2.72
CA GLN A 179 7.81 8.86 3.88
C GLN A 179 9.00 9.03 4.84
N ARG A 180 10.22 9.24 4.32
CA ARG A 180 11.42 9.47 5.14
C ARG A 180 11.31 10.77 5.94
N ASP A 181 10.61 11.77 5.40
CA ASP A 181 10.31 13.03 6.10
C ASP A 181 9.21 12.86 7.17
N GLY A 182 8.73 11.64 7.41
CA GLY A 182 7.72 11.29 8.42
C GLY A 182 6.29 11.57 8.00
N GLU A 183 6.07 11.95 6.75
CA GLU A 183 4.76 12.33 6.23
C GLU A 183 3.96 11.10 5.74
N ARG A 184 2.62 11.19 5.83
CA ARG A 184 1.72 10.15 5.30
C ARG A 184 1.43 10.41 3.83
N LEU A 185 1.63 9.42 2.97
CA LEU A 185 1.34 9.54 1.53
C LEU A 185 -0.13 9.93 1.26
N GLY A 186 -1.07 9.46 2.07
CA GLY A 186 -2.48 9.84 1.92
C GLY A 186 -2.76 11.30 2.23
N ASP A 187 -2.06 11.90 3.19
CA ASP A 187 -2.21 13.33 3.49
C ASP A 187 -1.76 14.19 2.28
N TRP A 188 -0.80 13.70 1.50
CA TRP A 188 -0.33 14.32 0.27
C TRP A 188 -1.29 14.10 -0.91
N LEU A 189 -1.79 12.88 -1.09
CA LEU A 189 -2.75 12.56 -2.15
C LEU A 189 -4.08 13.30 -1.96
N HIS A 190 -4.56 13.42 -0.71
CA HIS A 190 -5.80 14.09 -0.36
C HIS A 190 -5.64 15.59 -0.08
N GLY A 191 -4.43 16.15 -0.23
CA GLY A 191 -4.19 17.59 -0.12
C GLY A 191 -4.47 18.17 1.27
N LYS A 192 -4.22 17.39 2.33
CA LYS A 192 -4.55 17.77 3.71
C LYS A 192 -3.78 18.99 4.22
N THR A 193 -2.52 19.12 3.82
CA THR A 193 -1.60 20.14 4.36
C THR A 193 -1.16 21.09 3.26
N ASP A 194 -1.38 22.39 3.45
CA ASP A 194 -0.81 23.46 2.61
C ASP A 194 0.51 23.95 3.24
N PHE A 195 1.65 23.44 2.76
CA PHE A 195 2.95 23.84 3.28
C PHE A 195 3.34 25.27 2.90
N GLN A 196 2.74 25.83 1.85
CA GLN A 196 2.96 27.22 1.45
C GLN A 196 2.31 28.15 2.48
N ALA A 197 1.06 27.86 2.87
CA ALA A 197 0.38 28.60 3.92
C ALA A 197 1.15 28.51 5.26
N LEU A 198 1.65 27.32 5.63
CA LEU A 198 2.45 27.15 6.85
C LEU A 198 3.78 27.93 6.80
N LEU A 199 4.43 27.99 5.64
CA LEU A 199 5.64 28.79 5.45
C LEU A 199 5.36 30.29 5.62
N ASP A 200 4.25 30.78 5.07
CA ASP A 200 3.91 32.19 5.13
C ASP A 200 3.43 32.61 6.53
N GLU A 201 2.78 31.72 7.29
CA GLU A 201 2.52 31.93 8.73
C GLU A 201 3.82 31.97 9.53
N ALA A 202 4.71 30.98 9.37
CA ALA A 202 5.97 30.94 10.11
C ALA A 202 6.84 32.20 9.87
N ARG A 203 6.79 32.78 8.66
CA ARG A 203 7.44 34.07 8.35
C ARG A 203 6.81 35.22 9.14
N ARG A 204 5.48 35.28 9.23
CA ARG A 204 4.77 36.31 10.00
C ARG A 204 5.06 36.22 11.48
N GLU A 205 5.21 35.01 12.01
CA GLU A 205 5.55 34.75 13.42
C GLU A 205 7.03 34.95 13.73
N GLY A 206 7.86 35.29 12.74
CA GLY A 206 9.30 35.50 12.93
C GLY A 206 10.06 34.22 13.25
N ALA A 207 9.62 33.07 12.72
CA ALA A 207 10.29 31.79 12.92
C ALA A 207 11.76 31.83 12.43
N GLY A 208 12.62 31.09 13.13
CA GLY A 208 14.04 31.01 12.80
C GLY A 208 14.32 30.37 11.44
N GLU A 209 15.49 30.66 10.87
CA GLU A 209 15.92 30.20 9.53
C GLU A 209 15.80 28.68 9.34
N GLY A 210 16.09 27.90 10.39
CA GLY A 210 15.98 26.44 10.34
C GLY A 210 14.56 25.95 10.07
N ALA A 211 13.56 26.53 10.74
CA ALA A 211 12.15 26.18 10.56
C ALA A 211 11.65 26.60 9.18
N LEU A 212 12.02 27.81 8.74
CA LEU A 212 11.68 28.32 7.40
C LEU A 212 12.31 27.46 6.30
N SER A 213 13.56 27.03 6.48
CA SER A 213 14.27 26.15 5.53
C SER A 213 13.59 24.78 5.42
N GLN A 214 13.20 24.18 6.55
CA GLN A 214 12.45 22.91 6.55
C GLN A 214 11.10 23.05 5.84
N LEU A 215 10.34 24.11 6.11
CA LEU A 215 9.06 24.36 5.42
C LEU A 215 9.25 24.61 3.93
N MET A 216 10.30 25.34 3.54
CA MET A 216 10.65 25.52 2.12
C MET A 216 10.94 24.19 1.42
N HIS A 217 11.68 23.28 2.08
CA HIS A 217 11.88 21.93 1.53
C HIS A 217 10.56 21.19 1.33
N LYS A 218 9.63 21.27 2.28
CA LYS A 218 8.30 20.66 2.16
C LYS A 218 7.47 21.29 1.04
N VAL A 219 7.50 22.61 0.87
CA VAL A 219 6.86 23.32 -0.27
C VAL A 219 7.41 22.84 -1.60
N MET A 220 8.74 22.73 -1.73
CA MET A 220 9.36 22.23 -2.97
C MET A 220 8.98 20.78 -3.25
N LEU A 221 8.90 19.95 -2.21
CA LEU A 221 8.46 18.57 -2.32
C LEU A 221 6.98 18.49 -2.73
N GLN A 222 6.11 19.33 -2.15
CA GLN A 222 4.68 19.43 -2.50
C GLN A 222 4.47 19.82 -3.96
N ARG A 223 5.24 20.79 -4.47
CA ARG A 223 5.19 21.19 -5.89
C ARG A 223 5.62 20.05 -6.81
N LYS A 224 6.67 19.31 -6.46
CA LYS A 224 7.10 18.11 -7.22
C LYS A 224 6.03 17.03 -7.21
N PHE A 225 5.40 16.80 -6.06
CA PHE A 225 4.33 15.82 -5.93
C PHE A 225 3.09 16.21 -6.73
N ALA A 226 2.72 17.48 -6.77
CA ALA A 226 1.58 17.97 -7.54
C ALA A 226 1.68 17.63 -9.05
N ILE A 227 2.89 17.57 -9.61
CA ILE A 227 3.13 17.20 -11.01
C ILE A 227 2.77 15.73 -11.28
N VAL A 228 2.93 14.85 -10.29
CA VAL A 228 2.81 13.39 -10.46
C VAL A 228 1.60 12.81 -9.75
N ARG A 229 0.90 13.60 -8.93
CA ARG A 229 -0.24 13.18 -8.11
C ARG A 229 -1.30 12.44 -8.92
N ASP A 230 -1.69 13.01 -10.06
CA ASP A 230 -2.76 12.46 -10.87
C ASP A 230 -2.36 11.12 -11.50
N ARG A 231 -1.07 10.92 -11.81
CA ARG A 231 -0.56 9.62 -12.27
C ARG A 231 -0.58 8.59 -11.15
N VAL A 232 -0.13 8.95 -9.94
CA VAL A 232 -0.22 8.06 -8.78
C VAL A 232 -1.67 7.69 -8.51
N ALA A 233 -2.59 8.66 -8.63
CA ALA A 233 -4.02 8.42 -8.50
C ALA A 233 -4.53 7.42 -9.54
N GLN A 234 -4.18 7.60 -10.83
CA GLN A 234 -4.55 6.70 -11.92
C GLN A 234 -4.04 5.27 -11.72
N VAL A 235 -2.80 5.11 -11.24
CA VAL A 235 -2.23 3.79 -10.91
C VAL A 235 -3.03 3.09 -9.83
N LEU A 236 -3.52 3.84 -8.84
CA LEU A 236 -4.35 3.27 -7.78
C LEU A 236 -5.77 2.97 -8.25
N ASP A 237 -6.32 3.77 -9.17
CA ASP A 237 -7.63 3.54 -9.78
C ASP A 237 -7.63 2.29 -10.67
N SER A 238 -6.51 1.97 -11.35
CA SER A 238 -6.41 0.75 -12.16
C SER A 238 -6.38 -0.54 -11.35
N LEU A 239 -6.15 -0.48 -10.03
CA LEU A 239 -6.17 -1.66 -9.16
C LEU A 239 -7.58 -2.17 -8.85
N GLY A 240 -8.64 -1.44 -9.24
CA GLY A 240 -10.03 -1.84 -8.94
C GLY A 240 -10.38 -1.76 -7.44
N LEU A 241 -9.63 -0.96 -6.68
CA LEU A 241 -9.85 -0.78 -5.25
C LEU A 241 -11.09 0.08 -5.00
N THR A 242 -11.80 -0.21 -3.90
CA THR A 242 -12.88 0.67 -3.46
C THR A 242 -12.27 1.95 -2.90
N SER A 243 -12.45 3.07 -3.61
CA SER A 243 -11.90 4.37 -3.18
C SER A 243 -12.76 4.99 -2.08
N ILE A 244 -12.08 5.58 -1.10
CA ILE A 244 -12.67 6.52 -0.14
C ILE A 244 -12.56 7.95 -0.68
N SER A 245 -13.41 8.83 -0.17
CA SER A 245 -13.34 10.27 -0.42
C SER A 245 -12.26 10.94 0.44
N PRO A 246 -11.79 12.15 0.07
CA PRO A 246 -10.88 12.93 0.91
C PRO A 246 -11.44 13.22 2.31
N ALA A 247 -12.76 13.43 2.45
CA ALA A 247 -13.39 13.65 3.74
C ALA A 247 -13.30 12.40 4.65
N GLU A 248 -13.60 11.22 4.10
CA GLU A 248 -13.43 9.95 4.82
C GLU A 248 -11.96 9.71 5.21
N TRP A 249 -11.01 10.04 4.34
CA TRP A 249 -9.59 9.95 4.69
C TRP A 249 -9.24 10.83 5.89
N LEU A 250 -9.72 12.07 5.92
CA LEU A 250 -9.42 13.00 7.02
C LEU A 250 -10.00 12.51 8.35
N GLU A 251 -11.21 11.95 8.34
CA GLU A 251 -11.83 11.33 9.51
C GLU A 251 -11.01 10.14 10.03
N GLU A 252 -10.59 9.23 9.15
CA GLU A 252 -9.78 8.07 9.52
C GLU A 252 -8.36 8.45 9.95
N ALA A 253 -7.76 9.42 9.27
CA ALA A 253 -6.41 9.89 9.55
C ALA A 253 -6.26 10.46 10.97
N ALA A 254 -7.32 11.04 11.52
CA ALA A 254 -7.38 11.48 12.92
C ALA A 254 -7.31 10.30 13.90
N GLY A 255 -7.95 9.16 13.58
CA GLY A 255 -7.94 7.94 14.37
C GLY A 255 -6.58 7.24 14.42
N PHE A 256 -5.77 7.35 13.36
CA PHE A 256 -4.43 6.75 13.30
C PHE A 256 -3.39 7.39 14.24
N ALA A 257 -3.69 8.54 14.84
CA ALA A 257 -2.79 9.23 15.78
C ALA A 257 -2.91 8.72 17.22
N SER A 258 -3.92 7.91 17.54
CA SER A 258 -4.10 7.36 18.89
C SER A 258 -3.33 6.05 19.03
N PRO A 259 -2.42 5.91 20.01
CA PRO A 259 -1.90 4.58 20.36
C PRO A 259 -3.08 3.69 20.77
N PRO A 260 -3.02 2.36 20.53
CA PRO A 260 -4.04 1.47 21.04
C PRO A 260 -4.13 1.63 22.57
N PRO A 261 -5.32 1.50 23.17
CA PRO A 261 -5.44 1.49 24.62
C PRO A 261 -4.51 0.40 25.17
N ALA A 262 -3.70 0.77 26.16
CA ALA A 262 -2.79 -0.16 26.81
C ALA A 262 -3.61 -1.30 27.46
N GLY A 263 -3.57 -2.50 26.86
CA GLY A 263 -4.18 -3.70 27.47
C GLY A 263 -5.04 -4.59 26.56
N ALA A 264 -4.68 -4.76 25.28
CA ALA A 264 -5.26 -5.80 24.42
C ALA A 264 -4.17 -6.76 23.92
#